data_AF-A0A3B9NZU4-F1
#
_entry.id   AF-A0A3B9NZU4-F1
#
_cell.length_a   1.000
_cell.length_b   1.000
_cell.length_c   1.000
_cell.angle_alpha   90.00
_cell.angle_beta   90.00
_cell.angle_gamma   90.00
#
_symmetry.space_group_name_H-M   'P 1'
#
loop_
_entity.id
_entity.type
_entity.pdbx_description
1 polymer ?
#
loop_
_entity_poly.entity_id
_entity_poly.type
_entity_poly.pdbx_seq_one_letter_code
_entity_poly.pdbx_strand_id
1 'polypeptide(L)'
;MVAPRRMQAWIFQRHPRCRPAGANIMHVSPLLSAVALASVRSQVLGSMRGSTPDFNSFFDAAYSSAFADTDLLSAFMPGSATQAGALHAGRNMALYDPESAYKMMTLINNKEVLYKAQYAELSQMGESVARMEQAGTNLGSIGSGDADIKTGLQDFITRYNEWTQRFDPDMQRDGLLAGTQAAQVARYELEQNVKNIFFGAKDGVRGMADLGISVDPVSGALALDGAKLDAMLASNKQGVANTLQEFGANFARSAGLLNANNNFIPNQLDNLDRAIDYIADNGTDLRAEFGTGDAAKPTAQIAQALAAYNQSYAD
;
A
#
# COMPACT_ATOMS: atom_id res chain seq x y z
N MET A 1 24.45 61.35 14.03
CA MET A 1 23.14 60.98 13.44
C MET A 1 22.59 59.78 14.20
N VAL A 2 21.28 59.74 14.34
CA VAL A 2 20.51 59.17 15.47
C VAL A 2 20.53 57.62 15.53
N ALA A 3 20.37 57.14 16.77
CA ALA A 3 20.47 55.80 17.35
C ALA A 3 19.55 54.67 16.79
N PRO A 4 19.84 53.39 17.14
CA PRO A 4 19.08 52.19 16.76
C PRO A 4 17.97 51.82 17.79
N ARG A 5 16.94 51.08 17.35
CA ARG A 5 15.94 50.41 18.22
C ARG A 5 15.95 48.90 17.91
N ARG A 6 16.53 48.06 18.77
CA ARG A 6 15.98 47.40 19.99
C ARG A 6 15.26 46.06 19.70
N MET A 7 15.96 44.97 20.02
CA MET A 7 15.43 43.72 20.57
C MET A 7 14.44 43.99 21.71
N GLN A 8 13.40 43.15 21.84
CA GLN A 8 12.94 42.64 23.16
C GLN A 8 12.35 41.23 23.02
N ALA A 9 12.81 40.38 23.92
CA ALA A 9 12.30 39.05 24.26
C ALA A 9 11.30 39.14 25.43
N TRP A 10 10.92 37.96 25.97
CA TRP A 10 10.23 37.68 27.25
C TRP A 10 8.70 37.56 27.18
N ILE A 11 7.96 36.71 27.91
CA ILE A 11 8.15 35.50 28.73
C ILE A 11 6.76 34.91 29.07
N PHE A 12 6.72 33.63 29.44
CA PHE A 12 5.68 32.85 30.14
C PHE A 12 4.70 33.58 31.10
N GLN A 13 3.43 33.13 31.14
CA GLN A 13 2.65 33.08 32.40
C GLN A 13 1.55 31.98 32.40
N ARG A 14 1.41 31.28 33.55
CA ARG A 14 0.52 30.13 33.83
C ARG A 14 -0.79 30.57 34.54
N HIS A 15 -1.90 29.88 34.20
CA HIS A 15 -3.05 29.37 35.02
C HIS A 15 -3.91 30.29 35.92
N PRO A 16 -5.24 30.05 36.08
CA PRO A 16 -5.81 28.87 36.78
C PRO A 16 -7.14 28.27 36.23
N ARG A 17 -7.52 27.15 36.90
CA ARG A 17 -8.59 26.17 36.66
C ARG A 17 -10.02 26.71 36.83
N CYS A 18 -10.97 26.12 36.09
CA CYS A 18 -12.33 25.81 36.55
C CYS A 18 -12.84 24.50 35.90
N ARG A 19 -13.38 23.59 36.73
CA ARG A 19 -14.16 22.38 36.39
C ARG A 19 -15.54 22.58 37.03
N PRO A 20 -16.65 22.02 36.50
CA PRO A 20 -17.07 20.71 37.01
C PRO A 20 -17.86 19.81 36.02
N ALA A 21 -17.96 18.52 36.41
CA ALA A 21 -19.00 17.50 36.17
C ALA A 21 -19.56 17.28 34.75
N GLY A 22 -19.70 16.08 34.20
CA GLY A 22 -19.55 14.71 34.68
C GLY A 22 -20.18 13.81 33.60
N ALA A 23 -19.43 12.86 33.06
CA ALA A 23 -19.96 11.79 32.22
C ALA A 23 -19.00 10.60 32.30
N ASN A 24 -19.53 9.45 32.71
CA ASN A 24 -18.83 8.18 32.80
C ASN A 24 -18.27 7.81 31.42
N ILE A 25 -16.94 7.84 31.27
CA ILE A 25 -16.26 7.21 30.14
C ILE A 25 -16.11 5.74 30.50
N MET A 26 -16.98 4.91 29.92
CA MET A 26 -16.86 3.47 29.96
C MET A 26 -15.55 3.10 29.24
N HIS A 27 -14.64 2.51 30.00
CA HIS A 27 -13.30 2.11 29.59
C HIS A 27 -13.42 0.96 28.57
N VAL A 28 -13.48 1.27 27.28
CA VAL A 28 -13.38 0.26 26.21
C VAL A 28 -11.89 -0.09 26.08
N SER A 29 -11.54 -1.28 26.55
CA SER A 29 -10.17 -1.83 26.50
C SER A 29 -9.60 -1.81 25.08
N PRO A 30 -8.47 -1.13 24.81
CA PRO A 30 -7.82 -1.10 23.49
C PRO A 30 -6.96 -2.35 23.20
N LEU A 31 -7.20 -3.46 23.89
CA LEU A 31 -6.27 -4.59 23.94
C LEU A 31 -6.33 -5.55 22.73
N LEU A 32 -7.36 -5.49 21.87
CA LEU A 32 -7.49 -6.44 20.75
C LEU A 32 -6.84 -5.95 19.45
N SER A 33 -6.89 -4.65 19.14
CA SER A 33 -6.17 -4.07 18.00
C SER A 33 -4.64 -4.15 18.18
N ALA A 34 -4.17 -4.13 19.43
CA ALA A 34 -2.75 -4.30 19.75
C ALA A 34 -2.29 -5.76 19.62
N VAL A 35 -3.17 -6.74 19.82
CA VAL A 35 -2.81 -8.17 19.72
C VAL A 35 -2.63 -8.60 18.26
N ALA A 36 -3.47 -8.11 17.33
CA ALA A 36 -3.30 -8.35 15.89
C ALA A 36 -1.99 -7.71 15.35
N LEU A 37 -1.70 -6.47 15.74
CA LEU A 37 -0.42 -5.82 15.43
C LEU A 37 0.77 -6.56 16.06
N ALA A 38 0.63 -7.09 17.29
CA ALA A 38 1.70 -7.79 17.99
C ALA A 38 1.92 -9.23 17.48
N SER A 39 0.90 -9.92 16.99
CA SER A 39 1.03 -11.23 16.33
C SER A 39 1.71 -11.12 14.97
N VAL A 40 1.40 -10.08 14.18
CA VAL A 40 2.16 -9.76 12.95
C VAL A 40 3.59 -9.38 13.29
N ARG A 41 3.80 -8.54 14.32
CA ARG A 41 5.15 -8.16 14.77
C ARG A 41 5.97 -9.36 15.24
N SER A 42 5.37 -10.36 15.89
CA SER A 42 6.07 -11.55 16.40
C SER A 42 6.29 -12.64 15.35
N GLN A 43 5.39 -12.81 14.37
CA GLN A 43 5.62 -13.69 13.22
C GLN A 43 6.64 -13.11 12.24
N VAL A 44 6.65 -11.78 12.06
CA VAL A 44 7.66 -11.06 11.25
C VAL A 44 9.01 -10.97 11.97
N LEU A 45 9.05 -10.81 13.30
CA LEU A 45 10.31 -10.91 14.06
C LEU A 45 10.85 -12.34 14.14
N GLY A 46 9.98 -13.35 14.07
CA GLY A 46 10.36 -14.77 13.98
C GLY A 46 10.99 -15.12 12.63
N SER A 47 10.47 -14.57 11.52
CA SER A 47 11.08 -14.72 10.20
C SER A 47 12.34 -13.86 10.01
N MET A 48 12.49 -12.75 10.73
CA MET A 48 13.70 -11.91 10.72
C MET A 48 14.89 -12.47 11.52
N ARG A 49 14.69 -13.51 12.35
CA ARG A 49 15.78 -14.09 13.18
C ARG A 49 16.24 -15.49 12.74
N GLY A 50 15.59 -16.09 11.73
CA GLY A 50 15.85 -17.47 11.31
C GLY A 50 16.48 -17.64 9.93
N SER A 51 16.25 -16.71 9.00
CA SER A 51 16.80 -16.79 7.65
C SER A 51 16.90 -15.37 7.10
N THR A 52 18.09 -14.94 6.66
CA THR A 52 18.24 -13.71 5.88
C THR A 52 17.25 -13.73 4.71
N PRO A 53 16.28 -12.80 4.62
CA PRO A 53 15.48 -12.67 3.42
C PRO A 53 16.42 -12.19 2.32
N ASP A 54 16.72 -13.06 1.36
CA ASP A 54 17.57 -12.72 0.23
C ASP A 54 16.79 -11.84 -0.73
N PHE A 55 16.90 -10.52 -0.51
CA PHE A 55 16.26 -9.45 -1.28
C PHE A 55 16.53 -9.59 -2.79
N ASN A 56 17.66 -10.21 -3.16
CA ASN A 56 18.04 -10.43 -4.56
C ASN A 56 17.20 -11.50 -5.24
N SER A 57 16.90 -12.62 -4.57
CA SER A 57 16.15 -13.75 -5.17
C SER A 57 14.71 -13.40 -5.54
N PHE A 58 14.08 -12.52 -4.77
CA PHE A 58 12.70 -12.08 -4.99
C PHE A 58 12.61 -11.01 -6.08
N PHE A 59 13.55 -10.07 -6.08
CA PHE A 59 13.62 -9.03 -7.09
C PHE A 59 13.97 -9.58 -8.48
N ASP A 60 14.71 -10.67 -8.56
CA ASP A 60 15.05 -11.34 -9.81
C ASP A 60 13.80 -11.93 -10.50
N ALA A 61 12.91 -12.55 -9.72
CA ALA A 61 11.66 -13.12 -10.22
C ALA A 61 10.68 -12.05 -10.75
N ALA A 62 10.53 -10.92 -10.05
CA ALA A 62 9.68 -9.81 -10.50
C ALA A 62 10.32 -8.99 -11.64
N TYR A 63 11.64 -8.92 -11.70
CA TYR A 63 12.37 -8.23 -12.77
C TYR A 63 12.34 -9.03 -14.09
N SER A 64 12.54 -10.34 -14.02
CA SER A 64 12.52 -11.24 -15.20
C SER A 64 11.18 -11.24 -15.94
N SER A 65 10.08 -10.89 -15.27
CA SER A 65 8.75 -10.82 -15.86
C SER A 65 8.27 -9.41 -16.19
N ALA A 66 8.79 -8.40 -15.48
CA ALA A 66 8.54 -6.98 -15.75
C ALA A 66 9.24 -6.48 -17.03
N PHE A 67 10.31 -7.13 -17.47
CA PHE A 67 11.11 -6.75 -18.64
C PHE A 67 11.31 -7.95 -19.55
N ALA A 68 11.09 -7.78 -20.85
CA ALA A 68 11.22 -8.89 -21.81
C ALA A 68 12.65 -9.46 -21.82
N ASP A 69 12.77 -10.73 -21.45
CA ASP A 69 13.87 -11.67 -21.71
C ASP A 69 15.29 -11.18 -21.32
N THR A 70 15.45 -10.77 -20.06
CA THR A 70 16.81 -10.62 -19.47
C THR A 70 16.91 -11.43 -18.19
N ASP A 71 17.18 -12.74 -18.35
CA ASP A 71 17.67 -13.60 -17.28
C ASP A 71 19.10 -13.14 -16.91
N LEU A 72 19.16 -12.15 -16.02
CA LEU A 72 20.37 -11.40 -15.69
C LEU A 72 21.30 -12.22 -14.78
N LEU A 73 20.76 -13.23 -14.09
CA LEU A 73 21.52 -14.13 -13.22
C LEU A 73 22.28 -15.19 -14.03
N SER A 74 21.74 -15.67 -15.16
CA SER A 74 22.50 -16.46 -16.12
C SER A 74 23.52 -15.62 -16.91
N ALA A 75 23.28 -14.31 -17.03
CA ALA A 75 24.24 -13.36 -17.59
C ALA A 75 25.35 -12.93 -16.60
N PHE A 76 25.18 -13.12 -15.29
CA PHE A 76 26.21 -12.83 -14.28
C PHE A 76 27.25 -13.97 -14.13
N MET A 77 27.00 -15.13 -14.74
CA MET A 77 27.98 -16.22 -14.84
C MET A 77 29.07 -15.83 -15.87
N PRO A 78 30.36 -15.96 -15.54
CA PRO A 78 31.45 -15.66 -16.46
C PRO A 78 31.53 -16.73 -17.56
N GLY A 79 30.75 -16.55 -18.62
CA GLY A 79 30.72 -17.40 -19.80
C GLY A 79 31.41 -16.73 -20.99
N SER A 80 32.65 -17.17 -21.25
CA SER A 80 33.45 -17.10 -22.49
C SER A 80 33.00 -16.13 -23.61
N ALA A 81 33.83 -15.12 -23.83
CA ALA A 81 33.78 -14.18 -24.94
C ALA A 81 33.71 -14.84 -26.33
N THR A 82 32.68 -14.51 -27.12
CA THR A 82 32.76 -14.46 -28.60
C THR A 82 31.58 -13.67 -29.19
N GLN A 83 31.71 -12.35 -29.34
CA GLN A 83 31.00 -11.57 -30.38
C GLN A 83 31.64 -10.19 -30.60
N ALA A 84 32.91 -10.16 -31.03
CA ALA A 84 33.79 -8.99 -31.12
C ALA A 84 33.46 -7.97 -32.25
N GLY A 85 32.20 -7.59 -32.47
CA GLY A 85 31.81 -6.69 -33.56
C GLY A 85 30.97 -5.46 -33.17
N ALA A 86 30.14 -5.56 -32.12
CA ALA A 86 29.23 -4.48 -31.68
C ALA A 86 29.47 -4.05 -30.21
N LEU A 87 30.49 -4.60 -29.57
CA LEU A 87 30.65 -4.60 -28.10
C LEU A 87 31.13 -3.29 -27.48
N HIS A 88 31.38 -2.22 -28.23
CA HIS A 88 32.03 -1.02 -27.66
C HIS A 88 31.05 0.07 -27.24
N ALA A 89 29.84 0.09 -27.77
CA ALA A 89 28.89 1.15 -27.45
C ALA A 89 28.40 1.00 -26.01
N GLY A 90 28.66 2.02 -25.19
CA GLY A 90 28.13 2.12 -23.83
C GLY A 90 28.89 1.36 -22.73
N ARG A 91 29.92 0.58 -23.04
CA ARG A 91 30.75 -0.10 -22.01
C ARG A 91 31.87 0.80 -21.51
N ASN A 92 32.15 0.77 -20.21
CA ASN A 92 33.35 1.41 -19.66
C ASN A 92 34.57 0.48 -19.79
N MET A 93 35.33 0.65 -20.87
CA MET A 93 36.51 -0.17 -21.19
C MET A 93 37.70 0.06 -20.25
N ALA A 94 37.64 1.03 -19.33
CA ALA A 94 38.68 1.27 -18.33
C ALA A 94 38.60 0.31 -17.12
N LEU A 95 37.48 -0.41 -16.97
CA LEU A 95 37.27 -1.36 -15.88
C LEU A 95 37.91 -2.73 -16.17
N TYR A 96 38.21 -3.46 -15.09
CA TYR A 96 38.67 -4.84 -15.18
C TYR A 96 37.63 -5.78 -15.81
N ASP A 97 36.34 -5.54 -15.54
CA ASP A 97 35.21 -6.26 -16.15
C ASP A 97 34.15 -5.27 -16.68
N PRO A 98 34.32 -4.76 -17.91
CA PRO A 98 33.39 -3.82 -18.52
C PRO A 98 31.98 -4.40 -18.77
N GLU A 99 31.85 -5.73 -18.89
CA GLU A 99 30.58 -6.38 -19.21
C GLU A 99 29.66 -6.46 -17.98
N SER A 100 30.22 -6.83 -16.82
CA SER A 100 29.46 -6.82 -15.56
C SER A 100 29.01 -5.41 -15.20
N ALA A 101 29.87 -4.41 -15.39
CA ALA A 101 29.53 -3.01 -15.19
C ALA A 101 28.37 -2.56 -16.11
N TYR A 102 28.45 -2.90 -17.40
CA TYR A 102 27.37 -2.61 -18.35
C TYR A 102 26.03 -3.22 -17.92
N LYS A 103 26.03 -4.49 -17.49
CA LYS A 103 24.84 -5.19 -16.99
C LYS A 103 24.26 -4.54 -15.74
N MET A 104 25.13 -4.06 -14.83
CA MET A 104 24.70 -3.30 -13.66
C MET A 104 24.00 -2.00 -14.06
N MET A 105 24.54 -1.26 -15.03
CA MET A 105 23.86 -0.05 -15.50
C MET A 105 22.54 -0.36 -16.22
N THR A 106 22.48 -1.42 -17.02
CA THR A 106 21.21 -1.90 -17.62
C THR A 106 20.18 -2.21 -16.54
N LEU A 107 20.59 -2.88 -15.46
CA LEU A 107 19.71 -3.15 -14.32
C LEU A 107 19.23 -1.84 -13.68
N ILE A 108 20.13 -0.88 -13.43
CA ILE A 108 19.78 0.44 -12.86
C ILE A 108 18.77 1.17 -13.74
N ASN A 109 18.98 1.23 -15.07
CA ASN A 109 18.06 1.88 -16.01
C ASN A 109 16.66 1.27 -15.94
N ASN A 110 16.55 -0.06 -15.88
CA ASN A 110 15.27 -0.74 -15.76
C ASN A 110 14.64 -0.52 -14.37
N LYS A 111 15.44 -0.51 -13.29
CA LYS A 111 14.95 -0.24 -11.93
C LYS A 111 14.40 1.18 -11.78
N GLU A 112 15.06 2.17 -12.38
CA GLU A 112 14.57 3.55 -12.38
C GLU A 112 13.13 3.63 -12.93
N VAL A 113 12.90 3.01 -14.10
CA VAL A 113 11.58 2.95 -14.73
C VAL A 113 10.57 2.18 -13.87
N LEU A 114 10.98 1.05 -13.31
CA LEU A 114 10.11 0.25 -12.45
C LEU A 114 9.71 1.01 -11.18
N TYR A 115 10.65 1.69 -10.51
CA TYR A 115 10.35 2.43 -9.28
C TYR A 115 9.39 3.58 -9.54
N LYS A 116 9.56 4.32 -10.64
CA LYS A 116 8.62 5.36 -11.07
C LYS A 116 7.22 4.80 -11.32
N ALA A 117 7.13 3.67 -12.03
CA ALA A 117 5.87 2.98 -12.29
C ALA A 117 5.20 2.48 -10.98
N GLN A 118 5.97 1.85 -10.09
CA GLN A 118 5.49 1.38 -8.79
C GLN A 118 5.02 2.53 -7.90
N TYR A 119 5.73 3.65 -7.91
CA TYR A 119 5.36 4.83 -7.16
C TYR A 119 3.99 5.36 -7.62
N ALA A 120 3.79 5.48 -8.94
CA ALA A 120 2.50 5.92 -9.48
C ALA A 120 1.36 4.96 -9.13
N GLU A 121 1.58 3.65 -9.28
CA GLU A 121 0.56 2.64 -9.00
C GLU A 121 0.20 2.58 -7.50
N LEU A 122 1.20 2.65 -6.62
CA LEU A 122 0.98 2.68 -5.18
C LEU A 122 0.32 3.98 -4.71
N SER A 123 0.62 5.11 -5.36
CA SER A 123 -0.07 6.38 -5.10
C SER A 123 -1.56 6.27 -5.42
N GLN A 124 -1.92 5.67 -6.58
CA GLN A 124 -3.31 5.40 -6.94
C GLN A 124 -4.01 4.44 -5.97
N MET A 125 -3.27 3.44 -5.46
CA MET A 125 -3.79 2.56 -4.39
C MET A 125 -4.07 3.38 -3.12
N GLY A 126 -3.17 4.27 -2.72
CA GLY A 126 -3.37 5.18 -1.58
C GLY A 126 -4.65 6.00 -1.71
N GLU A 127 -4.87 6.65 -2.86
CA GLU A 127 -6.12 7.37 -3.14
C GLU A 127 -7.35 6.46 -3.07
N SER A 128 -7.24 5.24 -3.56
CA SER A 128 -8.34 4.29 -3.54
C SER A 128 -8.64 3.74 -2.14
N VAL A 129 -7.61 3.58 -1.29
CA VAL A 129 -7.77 3.27 0.14
C VAL A 129 -8.46 4.43 0.86
N ALA A 130 -8.18 5.69 0.50
CA ALA A 130 -8.92 6.83 1.03
C ALA A 130 -10.40 6.82 0.60
N ARG A 131 -10.71 6.36 -0.63
CA ARG A 131 -12.10 6.11 -1.04
C ARG A 131 -12.75 4.98 -0.25
N MET A 132 -12.00 3.95 0.13
CA MET A 132 -12.48 2.88 1.02
C MET A 132 -12.73 3.38 2.45
N GLU A 133 -11.89 4.26 2.97
CA GLU A 133 -12.14 4.96 4.24
C GLU A 133 -13.47 5.72 4.21
N GLN A 134 -13.73 6.46 3.13
CA GLN A 134 -15.00 7.16 2.92
C GLN A 134 -16.17 6.18 2.80
N ALA A 135 -16.00 5.04 2.11
CA ALA A 135 -17.03 4.01 2.01
C ALA A 135 -17.41 3.45 3.40
N GLY A 136 -16.42 3.16 4.25
CA GLY A 136 -16.65 2.74 5.64
C GLY A 136 -17.35 3.83 6.47
N THR A 137 -16.93 5.09 6.31
CA THR A 137 -17.53 6.23 7.02
C THR A 137 -18.99 6.43 6.63
N ASN A 138 -19.30 6.37 5.34
CA ASN A 138 -20.65 6.50 4.82
C ASN A 138 -21.54 5.36 5.33
N LEU A 139 -21.05 4.11 5.26
CA LEU A 139 -21.77 2.95 5.77
C LEU A 139 -22.03 3.06 7.27
N GLY A 140 -21.05 3.52 8.05
CA GLY A 140 -21.19 3.73 9.49
C GLY A 140 -22.09 4.90 9.88
N SER A 141 -22.51 5.75 8.93
CA SER A 141 -23.34 6.93 9.15
C SER A 141 -24.75 6.81 8.58
N ILE A 142 -25.11 5.66 8.00
CA ILE A 142 -26.43 5.45 7.40
C ILE A 142 -27.53 5.50 8.46
N GLY A 143 -28.70 5.98 8.04
CA GLY A 143 -29.91 5.94 8.86
C GLY A 143 -30.38 4.52 9.13
N SER A 144 -31.29 4.37 10.09
CA SER A 144 -31.89 3.07 10.43
C SER A 144 -33.01 2.65 9.47
N GLY A 145 -33.15 3.26 8.29
CA GLY A 145 -34.15 2.87 7.29
C GLY A 145 -33.73 1.59 6.57
N ASP A 146 -34.66 0.66 6.30
CA ASP A 146 -34.30 -0.61 5.63
C ASP A 146 -33.76 -0.35 4.21
N ALA A 147 -34.35 0.63 3.50
CA ALA A 147 -33.87 1.06 2.21
C ALA A 147 -32.47 1.67 2.29
N ASP A 148 -32.22 2.56 3.26
CA ASP A 148 -30.91 3.18 3.47
C ASP A 148 -29.83 2.14 3.79
N ILE A 149 -30.17 1.14 4.62
CA ILE A 149 -29.27 0.03 4.96
C ILE A 149 -28.92 -0.80 3.73
N LYS A 150 -29.92 -1.19 2.93
CA LYS A 150 -29.70 -1.98 1.71
C LYS A 150 -28.86 -1.23 0.70
N THR A 151 -29.18 0.03 0.43
CA THR A 151 -28.43 0.87 -0.50
C THR A 151 -27.01 1.10 0.00
N GLY A 152 -26.82 1.47 1.28
CA GLY A 152 -25.50 1.69 1.85
C GLY A 152 -24.60 0.44 1.80
N LEU A 153 -25.15 -0.74 2.10
CA LEU A 153 -24.43 -2.01 1.96
C LEU A 153 -24.05 -2.30 0.50
N GLN A 154 -24.99 -2.12 -0.43
CA GLN A 154 -24.72 -2.36 -1.85
C GLN A 154 -23.65 -1.40 -2.39
N ASP A 155 -23.68 -0.14 -1.99
CA ASP A 155 -22.68 0.86 -2.36
C ASP A 155 -21.30 0.51 -1.80
N PHE A 156 -21.23 0.06 -0.53
CA PHE A 156 -20.00 -0.39 0.09
C PHE A 156 -19.41 -1.61 -0.64
N ILE A 157 -20.23 -2.63 -0.91
CA ILE A 157 -19.84 -3.85 -1.65
C ILE A 157 -19.29 -3.49 -3.02
N THR A 158 -19.98 -2.62 -3.74
CA THR A 158 -19.57 -2.18 -5.09
C THR A 158 -18.18 -1.56 -5.04
N ARG A 159 -17.96 -0.60 -4.14
CA ARG A 159 -16.66 0.08 -3.98
C ARG A 159 -15.54 -0.87 -3.55
N TYR A 160 -15.82 -1.79 -2.63
CA TYR A 160 -14.86 -2.79 -2.21
C TYR A 160 -14.47 -3.72 -3.37
N ASN A 161 -15.44 -4.15 -4.16
CA ASN A 161 -15.21 -5.05 -5.29
C ASN A 161 -14.48 -4.36 -6.44
N GLU A 162 -14.80 -3.10 -6.73
CA GLU A 162 -14.06 -2.27 -7.68
C GLU A 162 -12.59 -2.10 -7.24
N TRP A 163 -12.37 -1.85 -5.95
CA TRP A 163 -11.02 -1.73 -5.38
C TRP A 163 -10.23 -3.04 -5.52
N THR A 164 -10.85 -4.17 -5.15
CA THR A 164 -10.26 -5.51 -5.26
C THR A 164 -9.93 -5.84 -6.72
N GLN A 165 -10.89 -5.64 -7.64
CA GLN A 165 -10.71 -5.88 -9.06
C GLN A 165 -9.60 -5.04 -9.68
N ARG A 166 -9.43 -3.79 -9.22
CA ARG A 166 -8.41 -2.88 -9.75
C ARG A 166 -6.99 -3.30 -9.37
N PHE A 167 -6.77 -3.74 -8.13
CA PHE A 167 -5.42 -3.90 -7.58
C PHE A 167 -4.99 -5.34 -7.35
N ASP A 168 -5.91 -6.30 -7.26
CA ASP A 168 -5.54 -7.71 -7.12
C ASP A 168 -4.60 -8.17 -8.25
N PRO A 169 -4.84 -7.83 -9.55
CA PRO A 169 -3.91 -8.16 -10.62
C PRO A 169 -2.52 -7.56 -10.43
N ASP A 170 -2.42 -6.34 -9.90
CA ASP A 170 -1.14 -5.67 -9.69
C ASP A 170 -0.33 -6.27 -8.54
N MET A 171 -0.99 -6.92 -7.57
CA MET A 171 -0.32 -7.60 -6.46
C MET A 171 0.07 -9.05 -6.78
N GLN A 172 -0.43 -9.61 -7.88
CA GLN A 172 -0.04 -10.95 -8.35
C GLN A 172 1.39 -10.97 -8.89
N ARG A 173 1.90 -12.18 -9.12
CA ARG A 173 3.13 -12.40 -9.89
C ARG A 173 3.01 -11.65 -11.23
N ASP A 174 4.05 -10.87 -11.55
CA ASP A 174 4.20 -10.04 -12.75
C ASP A 174 3.36 -8.74 -12.77
N GLY A 175 2.59 -8.48 -11.70
CA GLY A 175 1.92 -7.19 -11.49
C GLY A 175 2.87 -6.10 -10.97
N LEU A 176 2.50 -4.83 -11.13
CA LEU A 176 3.37 -3.71 -10.73
C LEU A 176 3.68 -3.69 -9.24
N LEU A 177 2.70 -4.05 -8.41
CA LEU A 177 2.79 -4.08 -6.95
C LEU A 177 3.14 -5.48 -6.42
N ALA A 178 3.65 -6.38 -7.26
CA ALA A 178 4.10 -7.70 -6.87
C ALA A 178 5.15 -7.59 -5.74
N GLY A 179 4.84 -8.16 -4.57
CA GLY A 179 5.71 -8.09 -3.38
C GLY A 179 5.78 -6.75 -2.68
N THR A 180 4.99 -5.76 -3.09
CA THR A 180 4.89 -4.50 -2.37
C THR A 180 4.16 -4.74 -1.06
N GLN A 181 4.91 -4.79 0.05
CA GLN A 181 4.35 -5.11 1.37
C GLN A 181 3.20 -4.18 1.75
N ALA A 182 3.30 -2.88 1.41
CA ALA A 182 2.25 -1.92 1.69
C ALA A 182 0.92 -2.29 1.03
N ALA A 183 0.96 -2.76 -0.23
CA ALA A 183 -0.21 -3.19 -0.97
C ALA A 183 -0.82 -4.47 -0.39
N GLN A 184 0.02 -5.47 -0.09
CA GLN A 184 -0.43 -6.73 0.50
C GLN A 184 -1.06 -6.55 1.89
N VAL A 185 -0.46 -5.69 2.72
CA VAL A 185 -1.01 -5.36 4.04
C VAL A 185 -2.34 -4.63 3.90
N ALA A 186 -2.44 -3.65 2.98
CA ALA A 186 -3.70 -2.96 2.73
C ALA A 186 -4.82 -3.95 2.35
N ARG A 187 -4.53 -4.88 1.43
CA ARG A 187 -5.46 -5.93 1.02
C ARG A 187 -5.88 -6.86 2.13
N TYR A 188 -4.93 -7.30 2.94
CA TYR A 188 -5.20 -8.17 4.07
C TYR A 188 -6.05 -7.47 5.13
N GLU A 189 -5.66 -6.27 5.56
CA GLU A 189 -6.34 -5.55 6.64
C GLU A 189 -7.79 -5.21 6.31
N LEU A 190 -8.07 -4.76 5.08
CA LEU A 190 -9.44 -4.45 4.65
C LEU A 190 -10.30 -5.73 4.60
N GLU A 191 -9.76 -6.85 4.12
CA GLU A 191 -10.49 -8.13 4.08
C GLU A 191 -10.76 -8.68 5.49
N GLN A 192 -9.76 -8.65 6.38
CA GLN A 192 -9.92 -9.12 7.76
C GLN A 192 -10.97 -8.31 8.51
N ASN A 193 -11.06 -7.02 8.25
CA ASN A 193 -12.10 -6.18 8.83
C ASN A 193 -13.49 -6.65 8.40
N VAL A 194 -13.72 -6.94 7.11
CA VAL A 194 -15.00 -7.48 6.62
C VAL A 194 -15.33 -8.84 7.25
N LYS A 195 -14.32 -9.69 7.47
CA LYS A 195 -14.48 -11.03 8.06
C LYS A 195 -14.66 -11.02 9.59
N ASN A 196 -14.52 -9.86 10.24
CA ASN A 196 -14.53 -9.78 11.69
C ASN A 196 -15.94 -10.03 12.25
N ILE A 197 -16.04 -11.09 13.07
CA ILE A 197 -17.30 -11.56 13.67
C ILE A 197 -17.74 -10.75 14.90
N PHE A 198 -16.88 -9.88 15.43
CA PHE A 198 -17.14 -9.20 16.70
C PHE A 198 -17.98 -7.93 16.56
N PHE A 199 -18.12 -7.39 15.33
CA PHE A 199 -18.98 -6.23 15.11
C PHE A 199 -20.44 -6.60 15.37
N GLY A 200 -21.12 -5.85 16.24
CA GLY A 200 -22.51 -6.11 16.62
C GLY A 200 -22.72 -7.29 17.57
N ALA A 201 -21.66 -7.93 18.06
CA ALA A 201 -21.79 -9.14 18.87
C ALA A 201 -22.58 -8.90 20.17
N LYS A 202 -22.47 -7.69 20.73
CA LYS A 202 -23.25 -7.26 21.91
C LYS A 202 -24.75 -7.12 21.61
N ASP A 203 -25.10 -6.91 20.36
CA ASP A 203 -26.46 -6.73 19.86
C ASP A 203 -27.02 -8.02 19.23
N GLY A 204 -26.30 -9.14 19.35
CA GLY A 204 -26.75 -10.44 18.84
C GLY A 204 -26.50 -10.65 17.34
N VAL A 205 -25.64 -9.85 16.71
CA VAL A 205 -25.21 -10.00 15.31
C VAL A 205 -23.73 -10.34 15.27
N ARG A 206 -23.32 -11.41 14.58
CA ARG A 206 -21.90 -11.82 14.49
C ARG A 206 -21.24 -11.30 13.22
N GLY A 207 -21.09 -9.98 13.16
CA GLY A 207 -20.45 -9.29 12.05
C GLY A 207 -21.24 -9.32 10.75
N MET A 208 -20.56 -8.96 9.66
CA MET A 208 -21.17 -8.79 8.33
C MET A 208 -21.73 -10.11 7.76
N ALA A 209 -21.18 -11.25 8.20
CA ALA A 209 -21.64 -12.58 7.79
C ALA A 209 -23.09 -12.85 8.20
N ASP A 210 -23.49 -12.41 9.40
CA ASP A 210 -24.89 -12.54 9.86
C ASP A 210 -25.83 -11.62 9.10
N LEU A 211 -25.32 -10.52 8.55
CA LEU A 211 -26.06 -9.61 7.66
C LEU A 211 -26.16 -10.10 6.21
N GLY A 212 -25.62 -11.28 5.89
CA GLY A 212 -25.66 -11.83 4.53
C GLY A 212 -24.45 -11.48 3.66
N ILE A 213 -23.41 -10.85 4.21
CA ILE A 213 -22.19 -10.57 3.45
C ILE A 213 -21.25 -11.78 3.49
N SER A 214 -20.87 -12.28 2.33
CA SER A 214 -19.82 -13.30 2.18
C SER A 214 -18.63 -12.76 1.42
N VAL A 215 -17.45 -13.33 1.68
CA VAL A 215 -16.22 -13.06 0.93
C VAL A 215 -15.94 -14.29 0.09
N ASP A 216 -15.87 -14.14 -1.24
CA ASP A 216 -15.45 -15.21 -2.13
C ASP A 216 -14.00 -15.61 -1.80
N PRO A 217 -13.70 -16.89 -1.56
CA PRO A 217 -12.40 -17.32 -1.08
C PRO A 217 -11.29 -17.21 -2.13
N VAL A 218 -11.63 -17.05 -3.41
CA VAL A 218 -10.66 -17.00 -4.52
C VAL A 218 -10.37 -15.56 -4.92
N SER A 219 -11.41 -14.80 -5.22
CA SER A 219 -11.34 -13.41 -5.66
C SER A 219 -11.34 -12.41 -4.51
N GLY A 220 -11.77 -12.81 -3.31
CA GLY A 220 -11.99 -11.91 -2.20
C GLY A 220 -13.14 -10.92 -2.38
N ALA A 221 -13.91 -11.05 -3.46
CA ALA A 221 -15.07 -10.19 -3.73
C ALA A 221 -16.19 -10.43 -2.72
N LEU A 222 -16.92 -9.38 -2.38
CA LEU A 222 -18.08 -9.42 -1.51
C LEU A 222 -19.34 -9.74 -2.29
N ALA A 223 -20.21 -10.57 -1.69
CA ALA A 223 -21.55 -10.83 -2.17
C ALA A 223 -22.57 -10.63 -1.05
N LEU A 224 -23.80 -10.23 -1.41
CA LEU A 224 -24.91 -10.03 -0.47
C LEU A 224 -25.99 -11.08 -0.69
N ASP A 225 -26.31 -11.82 0.38
CA ASP A 225 -27.56 -12.56 0.53
C ASP A 225 -28.64 -11.62 1.06
N GLY A 226 -29.44 -11.08 0.14
CA GLY A 226 -30.53 -10.16 0.46
C GLY A 226 -31.62 -10.79 1.34
N ALA A 227 -31.86 -12.10 1.23
CA ALA A 227 -32.87 -12.77 2.04
C ALA A 227 -32.42 -12.88 3.51
N LYS A 228 -31.12 -13.16 3.73
CA LYS A 228 -30.54 -13.16 5.07
C LYS A 228 -30.55 -11.76 5.70
N LEU A 229 -30.23 -10.73 4.93
CA LEU A 229 -30.33 -9.34 5.37
C LEU A 229 -31.77 -8.98 5.77
N ASP A 230 -32.75 -9.35 4.94
CA ASP A 230 -34.17 -9.08 5.19
C ASP A 230 -34.67 -9.78 6.46
N ALA A 231 -34.27 -11.02 6.69
CA ALA A 231 -34.58 -11.75 7.92
C ALA A 231 -33.97 -11.08 9.17
N MET A 232 -32.74 -10.57 9.07
CA MET A 232 -32.09 -9.84 10.17
C MET A 232 -32.73 -8.48 10.43
N LEU A 233 -33.10 -7.73 9.38
CA LEU A 233 -33.82 -6.46 9.52
C LEU A 233 -35.19 -6.66 10.17
N ALA A 234 -35.91 -7.73 9.81
CA ALA A 234 -37.20 -8.04 10.39
C ALA A 234 -37.13 -8.47 11.88
N SER A 235 -36.06 -9.16 12.27
CA SER A 235 -35.92 -9.73 13.63
C SER A 235 -35.13 -8.85 14.60
N ASN A 236 -34.12 -8.10 14.12
CA ASN A 236 -33.20 -7.34 14.96
C ASN A 236 -32.64 -6.10 14.22
N LYS A 237 -33.54 -5.22 13.78
CA LYS A 237 -33.19 -3.99 13.08
C LYS A 237 -32.16 -3.11 13.78
N GLN A 238 -32.30 -2.94 15.10
CA GLN A 238 -31.35 -2.13 15.87
C GLN A 238 -29.95 -2.76 15.90
N GLY A 239 -29.88 -4.09 16.05
CA GLY A 239 -28.61 -4.81 15.99
C GLY A 239 -27.95 -4.67 14.62
N VAL A 240 -28.70 -4.71 13.52
CA VAL A 240 -28.17 -4.44 12.17
C VAL A 240 -27.56 -3.03 12.11
N ALA A 241 -28.31 -2.00 12.51
CA ALA A 241 -27.82 -0.62 12.48
C ALA A 241 -26.55 -0.43 13.33
N ASN A 242 -26.53 -0.95 14.57
CA ASN A 242 -25.36 -0.88 15.45
C ASN A 242 -24.15 -1.62 14.85
N THR A 243 -24.37 -2.78 14.23
CA THR A 243 -23.31 -3.56 13.57
C THR A 243 -22.67 -2.76 12.45
N LEU A 244 -23.47 -2.11 11.61
CA LEU A 244 -22.97 -1.30 10.48
C LEU A 244 -22.23 -0.05 10.96
N GLN A 245 -22.70 0.58 12.04
CA GLN A 245 -22.00 1.69 12.68
C GLN A 245 -20.63 1.25 13.23
N GLU A 246 -20.57 0.15 13.97
CA GLU A 246 -19.33 -0.39 14.51
C GLU A 246 -18.36 -0.84 13.42
N PHE A 247 -18.85 -1.61 12.44
CA PHE A 247 -18.07 -2.04 11.28
C PHE A 247 -17.54 -0.84 10.50
N GLY A 248 -18.42 0.07 10.07
CA GLY A 248 -18.05 1.22 9.25
C GLY A 248 -17.00 2.12 9.91
N ALA A 249 -17.16 2.40 11.20
CA ALA A 249 -16.18 3.19 11.96
C ALA A 249 -14.81 2.50 12.09
N ASN A 250 -14.79 1.18 12.30
CA ASN A 250 -13.54 0.44 12.40
C ASN A 250 -12.89 0.21 11.03
N PHE A 251 -13.66 -0.06 9.99
CA PHE A 251 -13.19 -0.19 8.62
C PHE A 251 -12.57 1.12 8.13
N ALA A 252 -13.26 2.25 8.34
CA ALA A 252 -12.74 3.58 8.01
C ALA A 252 -11.43 3.87 8.75
N ARG A 253 -11.37 3.55 10.06
CA ARG A 253 -10.14 3.71 10.84
C ARG A 253 -9.00 2.84 10.31
N SER A 254 -9.26 1.57 9.97
CA SER A 254 -8.25 0.68 9.38
C SER A 254 -7.73 1.24 8.05
N ALA A 255 -8.62 1.66 7.15
CA ALA A 255 -8.26 2.28 5.88
C ALA A 255 -7.44 3.58 6.07
N GLY A 256 -7.89 4.47 6.96
CA GLY A 256 -7.17 5.70 7.28
C GLY A 256 -5.79 5.45 7.90
N LEU A 257 -5.63 4.39 8.71
CA LEU A 257 -4.33 4.02 9.25
C LEU A 257 -3.35 3.59 8.16
N LEU A 258 -3.78 2.85 7.14
CA LEU A 258 -2.90 2.42 6.03
C LEU A 258 -2.26 3.62 5.31
N ASN A 259 -2.99 4.73 5.20
CA ASN A 259 -2.57 6.00 4.60
C ASN A 259 -2.00 7.02 5.60
N ALA A 260 -2.02 6.72 6.89
CA ALA A 260 -1.55 7.65 7.90
C ALA A 260 -0.04 7.91 7.78
N ASN A 261 0.39 9.10 8.18
CA ASN A 261 1.81 9.47 8.22
C ASN A 261 2.64 8.42 8.98
N ASN A 262 3.81 8.10 8.45
CA ASN A 262 4.72 7.07 8.97
C ASN A 262 4.13 5.64 8.98
N ASN A 263 3.17 5.34 8.10
CA ASN A 263 2.60 4.00 7.97
C ASN A 263 2.89 3.38 6.59
N PHE A 264 2.32 2.20 6.33
CA PHE A 264 2.67 1.32 5.22
C PHE A 264 2.77 2.01 3.86
N ILE A 265 1.71 2.70 3.40
CA ILE A 265 1.68 3.29 2.06
C ILE A 265 2.64 4.49 1.97
N PRO A 266 2.58 5.51 2.87
CA PRO A 266 3.51 6.63 2.81
C PRO A 266 4.98 6.22 2.93
N ASN A 267 5.33 5.32 3.87
CA ASN A 267 6.72 4.87 4.02
C ASN A 267 7.26 4.19 2.76
N GLN A 268 6.42 3.43 2.06
CA GLN A 268 6.82 2.77 0.83
C GLN A 268 6.97 3.77 -0.33
N LEU A 269 6.10 4.78 -0.40
CA LEU A 269 6.26 5.89 -1.34
C LEU A 269 7.55 6.66 -1.06
N ASP A 270 7.84 7.01 0.20
CA ASP A 270 9.09 7.68 0.60
C ASP A 270 10.34 6.84 0.29
N ASN A 271 10.25 5.52 0.35
CA ASN A 271 11.35 4.62 -0.03
C ASN A 271 11.58 4.63 -1.54
N LEU A 272 10.51 4.59 -2.33
CA LEU A 272 10.57 4.64 -3.79
C LEU A 272 11.10 5.99 -4.27
N ASP A 273 10.60 7.09 -3.69
CA ASP A 273 11.02 8.45 -3.98
C ASP A 273 12.52 8.64 -3.76
N ARG A 274 13.03 8.25 -2.58
CA ARG A 274 14.47 8.29 -2.29
C ARG A 274 15.32 7.46 -3.25
N ALA A 275 14.82 6.32 -3.71
CA ALA A 275 15.53 5.50 -4.69
C ALA A 275 15.55 6.13 -6.08
N ILE A 276 14.43 6.76 -6.49
CA ILE A 276 14.32 7.50 -7.74
C ILE A 276 15.27 8.70 -7.73
N ASP A 277 15.24 9.50 -6.67
CA ASP A 277 16.12 10.66 -6.49
C ASP A 277 17.59 10.26 -6.51
N TYR A 278 17.95 9.18 -5.79
CA TYR A 278 19.32 8.69 -5.79
C TYR A 278 19.82 8.36 -7.21
N ILE A 279 19.00 7.67 -8.02
CA ILE A 279 19.38 7.34 -9.39
C ILE A 279 19.47 8.59 -10.26
N ALA A 280 18.56 9.55 -10.09
CA ALA A 280 18.55 10.81 -10.83
C ALA A 280 19.80 11.65 -10.52
N ASP A 281 20.11 11.85 -9.24
CA ASP A 281 21.21 12.68 -8.76
C ASP A 281 22.58 12.08 -9.11
N ASN A 282 22.71 10.76 -9.05
CA ASN A 282 23.98 10.06 -9.30
C ASN A 282 24.09 9.50 -10.72
N GLY A 283 23.10 9.71 -11.58
CA GLY A 283 23.03 9.05 -12.89
C GLY A 283 24.24 9.34 -13.79
N THR A 284 24.83 10.53 -13.69
CA THR A 284 26.05 10.87 -14.45
C THR A 284 27.27 10.10 -13.92
N ASP A 285 27.43 10.01 -12.60
CA ASP A 285 28.54 9.31 -11.96
C ASP A 285 28.41 7.79 -12.15
N LEU A 286 27.19 7.26 -11.99
CA LEU A 286 26.88 5.85 -12.27
C LEU A 286 27.21 5.49 -13.73
N ARG A 287 26.88 6.36 -14.69
CA ARG A 287 27.24 6.12 -16.10
C ARG A 287 28.74 6.24 -16.37
N ALA A 288 29.43 7.14 -15.66
CA ALA A 288 30.88 7.28 -15.76
C ALA A 288 31.60 6.05 -15.18
N GLU A 289 31.07 5.47 -14.10
CA GLU A 289 31.60 4.27 -13.46
C GLU A 289 31.26 3.02 -14.27
N PHE A 290 29.98 2.79 -14.56
CA PHE A 290 29.51 1.51 -15.09
C PHE A 290 29.37 1.45 -16.62
N GLY A 291 29.46 2.59 -17.31
CA GLY A 291 29.03 2.73 -18.70
C GLY A 291 27.54 3.08 -18.79
N THR A 292 26.96 3.14 -19.99
CA THR A 292 25.58 3.60 -20.19
C THR A 292 24.53 2.52 -19.98
N GLY A 293 24.90 1.24 -20.12
CA GLY A 293 23.95 0.13 -20.18
C GLY A 293 22.99 0.21 -21.37
N ASP A 294 22.05 -0.73 -21.43
CA ASP A 294 20.90 -0.67 -22.33
C ASP A 294 19.83 0.27 -21.75
N ALA A 295 19.11 0.96 -22.64
CA ALA A 295 17.89 1.66 -22.25
C ALA A 295 16.83 0.68 -21.75
N ALA A 296 16.03 1.11 -20.79
CA ALA A 296 14.94 0.30 -20.24
C ALA A 296 13.92 -0.08 -21.32
N LYS A 297 13.40 -1.32 -21.23
CA LYS A 297 12.40 -1.86 -22.17
C LYS A 297 11.13 -2.29 -21.41
N PRO A 298 10.32 -1.33 -20.92
CA PRO A 298 9.17 -1.64 -20.10
C PRO A 298 8.09 -2.39 -20.88
N THR A 299 7.36 -3.27 -20.20
CA THR A 299 6.09 -3.80 -20.70
C THR A 299 5.06 -2.69 -20.86
N ALA A 300 3.95 -2.96 -21.57
CA ALA A 300 2.90 -1.97 -21.79
C ALA A 300 2.32 -1.40 -20.47
N GLN A 301 2.16 -2.26 -19.45
CA GLN A 301 1.65 -1.87 -18.14
C GLN A 301 2.61 -0.92 -17.40
N ILE A 302 3.91 -1.23 -17.41
CA ILE A 302 4.94 -0.37 -16.80
C ILE A 302 5.05 0.95 -17.57
N ALA A 303 5.00 0.92 -18.90
CA ALA A 303 5.03 2.12 -19.73
C ALA A 303 3.85 3.06 -19.43
N GLN A 304 2.66 2.51 -19.21
CA GLN A 304 1.46 3.28 -18.82
C GLN A 304 1.64 3.93 -17.44
N ALA A 305 2.07 3.18 -16.44
CA ALA A 305 2.29 3.72 -15.10
C ALA A 305 3.45 4.73 -15.05
N LEU A 306 4.52 4.50 -15.83
CA LEU A 306 5.60 5.46 -16.01
C LEU A 306 5.08 6.77 -16.63
N ALA A 307 4.19 6.70 -17.62
CA ALA A 307 3.58 7.88 -18.20
C ALA A 307 2.75 8.64 -17.16
N ALA A 308 1.99 7.94 -16.30
CA ALA A 308 1.24 8.54 -15.21
C ALA A 308 2.16 9.21 -14.16
N TYR A 309 3.29 8.57 -13.83
CA TYR A 309 4.32 9.17 -12.98
C TYR A 309 4.83 10.48 -13.60
N ASN A 310 5.29 10.44 -14.85
CA ASN A 310 5.84 11.61 -15.52
C ASN A 310 4.81 12.75 -15.66
N GLN A 311 3.52 12.46 -15.86
CA GLN A 311 2.49 13.50 -15.90
C GLN A 311 2.29 14.20 -14.55
N SER A 312 2.56 13.51 -13.44
CA SER A 312 2.31 14.01 -12.09
C SER A 312 3.54 14.67 -11.47
N TYR A 313 4.74 14.37 -11.99
CA TYR A 313 6.02 14.71 -11.36
C TYR A 313 7.09 15.24 -12.34
N ALA A 314 6.75 15.54 -13.60
CA ALA A 314 7.66 16.24 -14.52
C ALA A 314 7.51 17.76 -14.35
N ASP A 315 8.12 18.32 -13.30
CA ASP A 315 8.41 19.75 -13.17
C ASP A 315 9.91 19.97 -12.95
#